data_AF-A0A9W8H1P1-F1
#
_entry.id   AF-A0A9W8H1P1-F1
#
_cell.length_a   1.000
_cell.length_b   1.000
_cell.length_c   1.000
_cell.angle_alpha   90.00
_cell.angle_beta   90.00
_cell.angle_gamma   90.00
#
_symmetry.space_group_name_H-M   'P 1'
#
loop_
_entity.id
_entity.type
_entity.pdbx_description
1 polymer ?
#
loop_
_entity_poly.entity_id
_entity_poly.type
_entity_poly.pdbx_seq_one_letter_code
_entity_poly.pdbx_strand_id
1 'polypeptide(L)'
;MSYKPMPSTPNKPRVGAVESLHNAGTLTKERMEARAREAKDILAHDTAHDVREVLDFARPSSLEDREAADAVVASICSALDAGIDSARSEEPAPKHDPAEYWKQELTEAAESGNVEALARIAGRWKHIAKGLTRAPAGRKEAALAPPFMALVLLVAHHLAGGGGGGGAGQSGRMQTRAMKATARRTSCAKRLLLPFARTDIKPDGADEKQRMDVLLQSCALDDAVRLQDGTRVHDVFADVELKFNPKERDNALLQVIDYARHVYTKQYDRRYVWGATLCLGEVRACVLLHDAVLVSPAMDFAQATGREQLVRLLVDLSVCDAAQLGLDPTVRSILGSTNLLVECFNDY
;
A
#
# COMPACT_ATOMS: atom_id res chain seq x y z
N MET A 1 13.02 -59.41 -41.72
CA MET A 1 12.21 -58.20 -41.52
C MET A 1 13.16 -57.01 -41.48
N SER A 2 13.09 -56.15 -42.49
CA SER A 2 14.04 -55.05 -42.71
C SER A 2 13.43 -53.74 -42.22
N TYR A 3 14.07 -53.10 -41.24
CA TYR A 3 13.62 -51.84 -40.65
C TYR A 3 14.15 -50.67 -41.49
N LYS A 4 13.26 -49.91 -42.14
CA LYS A 4 13.62 -48.64 -42.80
C LYS A 4 13.58 -47.50 -41.77
N PRO A 5 14.63 -46.67 -41.64
CA PRO A 5 14.55 -45.45 -40.86
C PRO A 5 13.78 -44.37 -41.64
N MET A 6 12.88 -43.66 -40.95
CA MET A 6 12.19 -42.48 -41.50
C MET A 6 13.08 -41.23 -41.41
N PRO A 7 13.02 -40.32 -42.39
CA PRO A 7 13.77 -39.07 -42.36
C PRO A 7 13.16 -38.08 -41.37
N SER A 8 13.95 -37.62 -40.41
CA SER A 8 13.62 -36.51 -39.52
C SER A 8 13.87 -35.18 -40.23
N THR A 9 12.83 -34.41 -40.50
CA THR A 9 12.94 -32.99 -40.82
C THR A 9 13.03 -32.16 -39.53
N PRO A 10 13.86 -31.10 -39.48
CA PRO A 10 13.96 -30.24 -38.31
C PRO A 10 12.76 -29.29 -38.27
N ASN A 11 11.86 -29.49 -37.31
CA ASN A 11 10.82 -28.52 -37.00
C ASN A 11 11.48 -27.25 -36.44
N LYS A 12 11.42 -26.16 -37.22
CA LYS A 12 11.68 -24.81 -36.71
C LYS A 12 10.71 -24.52 -35.57
N PRO A 13 11.14 -23.86 -34.47
CA PRO A 13 10.22 -23.43 -33.43
C PRO A 13 9.21 -22.46 -34.04
N ARG A 14 7.92 -22.80 -33.96
CA ARG A 14 6.82 -21.87 -34.24
C ARG A 14 6.91 -20.75 -33.20
N VAL A 15 7.46 -19.62 -33.58
CA VAL A 15 7.24 -18.35 -32.88
C VAL A 15 5.76 -18.06 -33.02
N GLY A 16 5.00 -18.33 -31.96
CA GLY A 16 3.60 -17.94 -31.89
C GLY A 16 3.52 -16.42 -31.96
N ALA A 17 3.01 -15.91 -33.07
CA ALA A 17 2.56 -14.53 -33.13
C ALA A 17 1.45 -14.38 -32.09
N VAL A 18 1.72 -13.62 -31.04
CA VAL A 18 0.68 -13.15 -30.11
C VAL A 18 -0.15 -12.15 -30.91
N GLU A 19 -1.27 -12.61 -31.46
CA GLU A 19 -2.26 -11.73 -32.06
C GLU A 19 -2.72 -10.73 -30.99
N SER A 20 -2.46 -9.45 -31.25
CA SER A 20 -2.99 -8.35 -30.45
C SER A 20 -4.52 -8.33 -30.60
N LEU A 21 -5.23 -8.88 -29.63
CA LEU A 21 -6.68 -8.83 -29.53
C LEU A 21 -7.13 -7.40 -29.19
N HIS A 22 -7.26 -6.55 -30.20
CA HIS A 22 -8.09 -5.34 -30.14
C HIS A 22 -9.56 -5.73 -30.28
N ASN A 23 -10.18 -6.11 -29.17
CA ASN A 23 -11.63 -6.24 -29.06
C ASN A 23 -12.18 -5.19 -28.09
N ALA A 24 -12.57 -4.04 -28.63
CA ALA A 24 -13.16 -2.93 -27.88
C ALA A 24 -14.69 -2.94 -28.06
N GLY A 25 -15.43 -3.16 -26.97
CA GLY A 25 -16.88 -2.92 -26.95
C GLY A 25 -17.65 -3.82 -25.97
N THR A 26 -17.90 -5.07 -26.34
CA THR A 26 -18.77 -6.00 -25.58
C THR A 26 -17.99 -6.87 -24.58
N LEU A 27 -16.78 -7.28 -24.96
CA LEU A 27 -15.89 -8.10 -24.13
C LEU A 27 -15.46 -7.40 -22.84
N THR A 28 -15.44 -6.07 -22.80
CA THR A 28 -15.05 -5.34 -21.58
C THR A 28 -16.12 -5.47 -20.49
N LYS A 29 -17.40 -5.25 -20.83
CA LYS A 29 -18.49 -5.32 -19.86
C LYS A 29 -18.69 -6.74 -19.30
N GLU A 30 -18.69 -7.74 -20.17
CA GLU A 30 -18.82 -9.14 -19.74
C GLU A 30 -17.62 -9.59 -18.89
N ARG A 31 -16.40 -9.18 -19.24
CA ARG A 31 -15.22 -9.43 -18.41
C ARG A 31 -15.31 -8.73 -17.05
N MET A 32 -15.83 -7.51 -17.02
CA MET A 32 -16.03 -6.77 -15.77
C MET A 32 -17.07 -7.45 -14.88
N GLU A 33 -18.21 -7.85 -15.44
CA GLU A 33 -19.24 -8.60 -14.70
C GLU A 33 -18.72 -9.96 -14.22
N ALA A 34 -17.92 -10.66 -15.03
CA ALA A 34 -17.27 -11.90 -14.63
C ALA A 34 -16.29 -11.67 -13.46
N ARG A 35 -15.46 -10.62 -13.52
CA ARG A 35 -14.53 -10.26 -12.43
C ARG A 35 -15.27 -9.90 -11.14
N ALA A 36 -16.30 -9.07 -11.23
CA ALA A 36 -17.10 -8.71 -10.07
C ALA A 36 -17.82 -9.92 -9.45
N ARG A 37 -18.20 -10.92 -10.26
CA ARG A 37 -18.72 -12.20 -9.75
C ARG A 37 -17.64 -13.02 -9.06
N GLU A 38 -16.45 -13.13 -9.65
CA GLU A 38 -15.31 -13.84 -9.07
C GLU A 38 -14.85 -13.22 -7.74
N ALA A 39 -14.74 -11.88 -7.65
CA ALA A 39 -14.40 -11.22 -6.40
C ALA A 39 -15.45 -11.48 -5.30
N LYS A 40 -16.73 -11.53 -5.67
CA LYS A 40 -17.82 -11.92 -4.75
C LYS A 40 -17.73 -13.38 -4.33
N ASP A 41 -17.30 -14.26 -5.23
CA ASP A 41 -17.10 -15.69 -4.96
C ASP A 41 -15.96 -15.89 -3.95
N ILE A 42 -14.81 -15.24 -4.19
CA ILE A 42 -13.66 -15.19 -3.26
C ILE A 42 -14.09 -14.64 -1.90
N LEU A 43 -14.88 -13.55 -1.89
CA LEU A 43 -15.39 -12.99 -0.65
C LEU A 43 -16.29 -13.98 0.11
N ALA A 44 -17.12 -14.74 -0.60
CA ALA A 44 -18.07 -15.68 -0.01
C ALA A 44 -17.42 -16.98 0.47
N HIS A 45 -16.34 -17.43 -0.18
CA HIS A 45 -15.82 -18.78 -0.01
C HIS A 45 -14.36 -18.85 0.47
N ASP A 46 -13.51 -17.89 0.08
CA ASP A 46 -12.06 -17.95 0.27
C ASP A 46 -11.54 -16.82 1.18
N THR A 47 -12.44 -16.10 1.84
CA THR A 47 -12.08 -15.03 2.79
C THR A 47 -12.18 -15.52 4.23
N ALA A 48 -11.05 -15.42 4.94
CA ALA A 48 -10.99 -15.64 6.37
C ALA A 48 -10.91 -14.29 7.10
N HIS A 49 -11.85 -14.07 8.01
CA HIS A 49 -11.93 -12.84 8.81
C HIS A 49 -11.35 -13.02 10.22
N ASP A 50 -10.92 -11.89 10.80
CA ASP A 50 -10.39 -11.80 12.16
C ASP A 50 -9.18 -12.71 12.42
N VAL A 51 -8.38 -12.95 11.37
CA VAL A 51 -7.14 -13.73 11.41
C VAL A 51 -6.06 -12.89 12.07
N ARG A 52 -5.70 -13.20 13.32
CA ARG A 52 -4.75 -12.41 14.12
C ARG A 52 -3.36 -12.39 13.49
N GLU A 53 -2.98 -13.51 12.88
CA GLU A 53 -1.71 -13.79 12.25
C GLU A 53 -1.43 -12.87 11.05
N VAL A 54 -2.45 -12.21 10.49
CA VAL A 54 -2.27 -11.20 9.43
C VAL A 54 -1.34 -10.08 9.89
N LEU A 55 -1.45 -9.65 11.15
CA LEU A 55 -0.55 -8.62 11.69
C LEU A 55 0.87 -9.17 11.92
N ASP A 56 0.98 -10.46 12.23
CA ASP A 56 2.26 -11.12 12.47
C ASP A 56 3.08 -11.31 11.19
N PHE A 57 2.44 -11.36 10.01
CA PHE A 57 3.16 -11.35 8.72
C PHE A 57 4.01 -10.09 8.51
N ALA A 58 3.64 -8.97 9.13
CA ALA A 58 4.41 -7.74 9.08
C ALA A 58 5.47 -7.66 10.20
N ARG A 59 5.49 -8.57 11.19
CA ARG A 59 6.40 -8.47 12.33
C ARG A 59 7.86 -8.71 11.89
N PRO A 60 8.81 -7.81 12.22
CA PRO A 60 10.22 -8.03 11.90
C PRO A 60 10.73 -9.34 12.51
N SER A 61 11.46 -10.11 11.72
CA SER A 61 11.99 -11.41 12.15
C SER A 61 13.16 -11.27 13.14
N SER A 62 13.99 -10.23 12.97
CA SER A 62 15.10 -9.95 13.86
C SER A 62 14.62 -9.36 15.20
N LEU A 63 15.33 -9.66 16.29
CA LEU A 63 15.02 -9.07 17.59
C LEU A 63 15.35 -7.57 17.62
N GLU A 64 16.50 -7.20 17.06
CA GLU A 64 16.98 -5.82 16.98
C GLU A 64 15.97 -4.91 16.25
N ASP A 65 15.44 -5.36 15.12
CA ASP A 65 14.44 -4.58 14.38
C ASP A 65 13.11 -4.49 15.11
N ARG A 66 12.73 -5.52 15.89
CA ARG A 66 11.53 -5.45 16.74
C ARG A 66 11.70 -4.42 17.85
N GLU A 67 12.84 -4.40 18.53
CA GLU A 67 13.13 -3.42 19.58
C GLU A 67 13.20 -1.99 19.02
N ALA A 68 13.84 -1.81 17.85
CA ALA A 68 13.86 -0.53 17.16
C ALA A 68 12.45 -0.08 16.73
N ALA A 69 11.64 -0.99 16.19
CA ALA A 69 10.25 -0.73 15.87
C ALA A 69 9.43 -0.36 17.12
N ASP A 70 9.66 -1.03 18.26
CA ASP A 70 8.98 -0.74 19.52
C ASP A 70 9.22 0.69 20.01
N ALA A 71 10.48 1.16 19.94
CA ALA A 71 10.82 2.53 20.30
C ALA A 71 10.14 3.56 19.37
N VAL A 72 10.14 3.30 18.06
CA VAL A 72 9.50 4.17 17.06
C VAL A 72 7.98 4.22 17.28
N VAL A 73 7.34 3.07 17.51
CA VAL A 73 5.90 2.99 17.78
C VAL A 73 5.52 3.77 19.03
N ALA A 74 6.26 3.62 20.13
CA ALA A 74 6.01 4.37 21.36
C ALA A 74 6.11 5.88 21.15
N SER A 75 7.13 6.33 20.40
CA SER A 75 7.31 7.75 20.06
C SER A 75 6.16 8.30 19.22
N ILE A 76 5.71 7.56 18.20
CA ILE A 76 4.61 7.97 17.32
C ILE A 76 3.29 8.00 18.09
N CYS A 77 3.01 6.99 18.92
CA CYS A 77 1.78 6.95 19.72
C CYS A 77 1.71 8.15 20.68
N SER A 78 2.83 8.50 21.32
CA SER A 78 2.90 9.70 22.17
C SER A 78 2.63 10.99 21.37
N ALA A 79 3.21 11.13 20.18
CA ALA A 79 2.97 12.30 19.33
C ALA A 79 1.51 12.37 18.86
N LEU A 80 0.94 11.22 18.48
CA LEU A 80 -0.44 11.11 18.03
C LEU A 80 -1.45 11.43 19.14
N ASP A 81 -1.22 10.97 20.36
CA ASP A 81 -2.08 11.29 21.50
C ASP A 81 -2.05 12.80 21.81
N ALA A 82 -0.86 13.43 21.77
CA ALA A 82 -0.74 14.88 21.88
C ALA A 82 -1.47 15.63 20.74
N GLY A 83 -1.36 15.12 19.51
CA GLY A 83 -2.07 15.65 18.34
C GLY A 83 -3.60 15.52 18.46
N ILE A 84 -4.09 14.41 19.02
CA ILE A 84 -5.52 14.19 19.32
C ILE A 84 -6.01 15.21 20.35
N ASP A 85 -5.26 15.44 21.42
CA ASP A 85 -5.65 16.39 22.46
C ASP A 85 -5.62 17.83 21.94
N SER A 86 -4.63 18.20 21.14
CA SER A 86 -4.57 19.49 20.45
C SER A 86 -5.77 19.70 19.52
N ALA A 87 -6.12 18.69 18.72
CA ALA A 87 -7.25 18.75 17.78
C ALA A 87 -8.62 18.92 18.47
N ARG A 88 -8.75 18.55 19.75
CA ARG A 88 -10.01 18.76 20.51
C ARG A 88 -10.26 20.21 20.89
N SER A 89 -9.18 21.00 21.00
CA SER A 89 -9.25 22.40 21.41
C SER A 89 -9.48 23.35 20.24
N GLU A 90 -9.36 22.87 19.01
CA GLU A 90 -9.51 23.69 17.79
C GLU A 90 -10.96 23.79 17.32
N GLU A 91 -11.27 24.89 16.63
CA GLU A 91 -12.56 25.09 15.99
C GLU A 91 -12.82 23.99 14.93
N PRO A 92 -14.09 23.59 14.74
CA PRO A 92 -14.43 22.60 13.72
C PRO A 92 -13.98 23.08 12.34
N ALA A 93 -13.60 22.12 11.48
CA ALA A 93 -13.16 22.39 10.13
C ALA A 93 -14.09 23.37 9.38
N PRO A 94 -13.53 24.21 8.49
CA PRO A 94 -14.31 25.18 7.75
C PRO A 94 -15.53 24.53 7.07
N LYS A 95 -16.66 25.24 7.08
CA LYS A 95 -17.94 24.75 6.54
C LYS A 95 -17.89 24.44 5.04
N HIS A 96 -16.87 24.95 4.34
CA HIS A 96 -16.69 24.78 2.91
C HIS A 96 -15.51 23.84 2.64
N ASP A 97 -15.83 22.66 2.13
CA ASP A 97 -14.94 21.59 1.66
C ASP A 97 -13.78 21.15 2.61
N PRO A 98 -14.10 20.37 3.65
CA PRO A 98 -13.08 19.85 4.59
C PRO A 98 -11.98 19.03 3.92
N ALA A 99 -12.28 18.37 2.79
CA ALA A 99 -11.31 17.52 2.11
C ALA A 99 -10.19 18.35 1.48
N GLU A 100 -10.52 19.42 0.75
CA GLU A 100 -9.53 20.32 0.15
C GLU A 100 -8.74 21.10 1.21
N TYR A 101 -9.41 21.58 2.27
CA TYR A 101 -8.74 22.26 3.37
C TYR A 101 -7.68 21.37 4.05
N TRP A 102 -8.05 20.13 4.41
CA TRP A 102 -7.10 19.22 5.05
C TRP A 102 -6.03 18.71 4.08
N LYS A 103 -6.33 18.61 2.78
CA LYS A 103 -5.33 18.27 1.77
C LYS A 103 -4.25 19.34 1.64
N GLN A 104 -4.64 20.62 1.68
CA GLN A 104 -3.67 21.72 1.70
C GLN A 104 -2.81 21.68 2.97
N GLU A 105 -3.45 21.58 4.15
CA GLU A 105 -2.74 21.52 5.44
C GLU A 105 -1.78 20.31 5.50
N LEU A 106 -2.21 19.16 4.97
CA LEU A 106 -1.39 17.96 4.86
C LEU A 106 -0.17 18.17 3.97
N THR A 107 -0.35 18.83 2.82
CA THR A 107 0.74 19.09 1.87
C THR A 107 1.78 20.00 2.50
N GLU A 108 1.34 21.09 3.13
CA GLU A 108 2.23 22.04 3.83
C GLU A 108 2.98 21.36 4.99
N ALA A 109 2.28 20.53 5.78
CA ALA A 109 2.90 19.79 6.89
C ALA A 109 3.93 18.76 6.39
N ALA A 110 3.62 18.05 5.29
CA ALA A 110 4.53 17.09 4.67
C ALA A 110 5.79 17.77 4.12
N GLU A 111 5.64 18.87 3.38
CA GLU A 111 6.77 19.58 2.76
C GLU A 111 7.69 20.25 3.79
N SER A 112 7.13 20.74 4.89
CA SER A 112 7.88 21.35 5.99
C SER A 112 8.47 20.34 6.97
N GLY A 113 8.07 19.07 6.90
CA GLY A 113 8.43 18.03 7.86
C GLY A 113 7.92 18.30 9.28
N ASN A 114 6.79 19.00 9.39
CA ASN A 114 6.21 19.38 10.68
C ASN A 114 5.44 18.19 11.29
N VAL A 115 6.15 17.41 12.12
CA VAL A 115 5.59 16.22 12.79
C VAL A 115 4.41 16.54 13.72
N GLU A 116 4.41 17.72 14.36
CA GLU A 116 3.31 18.14 15.24
C GLU A 116 2.03 18.41 14.42
N ALA A 117 2.17 19.09 13.29
CA ALA A 117 1.06 19.33 12.36
C ALA A 117 0.52 18.01 11.78
N LEU A 118 1.39 17.08 11.39
CA LEU A 118 0.98 15.76 10.90
C LEU A 118 0.23 14.95 11.98
N ALA A 119 0.76 14.92 13.21
CA ALA A 119 0.11 14.26 14.34
C ALA A 119 -1.27 14.88 14.65
N ARG A 120 -1.38 16.21 14.57
CA ARG A 120 -2.65 16.91 14.72
C ARG A 120 -3.65 16.55 13.63
N ILE A 121 -3.24 16.56 12.35
CA ILE A 121 -4.12 16.19 11.22
C ILE A 121 -4.58 14.73 11.37
N ALA A 122 -3.68 13.81 11.71
CA ALA A 122 -4.02 12.42 12.00
C ALA A 122 -5.00 12.30 13.19
N GLY A 123 -4.80 13.10 14.25
CA GLY A 123 -5.66 13.12 15.42
C GLY A 123 -7.10 13.60 15.15
N ARG A 124 -7.30 14.37 14.07
CA ARG A 124 -8.65 14.82 13.66
C ARG A 124 -9.55 13.71 13.16
N TRP A 125 -9.02 12.52 12.86
CA TRP A 125 -9.78 11.39 12.33
C TRP A 125 -11.07 11.08 13.13
N LYS A 126 -10.98 11.12 14.47
CA LYS A 126 -12.13 10.89 15.37
C LYS A 126 -13.26 11.93 15.21
N HIS A 127 -12.94 13.13 14.75
CA HIS A 127 -13.87 14.25 14.62
C HIS A 127 -14.63 14.23 13.27
N ILE A 128 -14.07 13.58 12.25
CA ILE A 128 -14.62 13.48 10.90
C ILE A 128 -15.97 12.76 10.89
N ALA A 129 -16.05 11.66 11.64
CA ALA A 129 -17.27 10.86 11.76
C ALA A 129 -18.46 11.68 12.28
N LYS A 130 -18.22 12.63 13.21
CA LYS A 130 -19.27 13.45 13.83
C LYS A 130 -19.71 14.61 12.91
N GLY A 131 -18.76 15.24 12.21
CA GLY A 131 -19.02 16.42 11.38
C GLY A 131 -19.67 16.13 10.03
N LEU A 132 -19.47 14.93 9.47
CA LEU A 132 -19.85 14.62 8.09
C LEU A 132 -21.15 13.83 7.94
N THR A 133 -21.94 13.67 9.00
CA THR A 133 -23.21 12.90 8.95
C THR A 133 -24.15 13.37 7.83
N ARG A 134 -24.15 14.67 7.50
CA ARG A 134 -25.02 15.29 6.47
C ARG A 134 -24.37 15.49 5.09
N ALA A 135 -23.08 15.21 4.89
CA ALA A 135 -22.43 15.38 3.59
C ALA A 135 -22.85 14.28 2.59
N PRO A 136 -22.71 14.46 1.26
CA PRO A 136 -22.83 13.38 0.28
C PRO A 136 -21.74 12.31 0.47
N ALA A 137 -22.04 11.03 0.22
CA ALA A 137 -21.14 9.89 0.49
C ALA A 137 -19.70 10.08 -0.02
N GLY A 138 -19.51 10.44 -1.31
CA GLY A 138 -18.16 10.65 -1.87
C GLY A 138 -17.37 11.78 -1.20
N ARG A 139 -18.05 12.82 -0.68
CA ARG A 139 -17.37 13.88 0.11
C ARG A 139 -16.97 13.37 1.50
N LYS A 140 -17.64 12.35 2.02
CA LYS A 140 -17.29 11.76 3.32
C LYS A 140 -16.04 10.89 3.22
N GLU A 141 -15.91 10.13 2.15
CA GLU A 141 -14.76 9.25 1.89
C GLU A 141 -13.49 10.07 1.62
N ALA A 142 -13.58 11.08 0.75
CA ALA A 142 -12.47 11.99 0.47
C ALA A 142 -11.93 12.69 1.72
N ALA A 143 -12.78 12.92 2.72
CA ALA A 143 -12.38 13.53 3.98
C ALA A 143 -11.62 12.58 4.92
N LEU A 144 -11.73 11.25 4.73
CA LEU A 144 -11.00 10.26 5.52
C LEU A 144 -9.55 10.07 5.07
N ALA A 145 -9.24 10.43 3.81
CA ALA A 145 -7.90 10.24 3.25
C ALA A 145 -6.82 11.09 3.96
N PRO A 146 -7.00 12.41 4.19
CA PRO A 146 -5.93 13.24 4.73
C PRO A 146 -5.41 12.82 6.12
N PRO A 147 -6.25 12.48 7.12
CA PRO A 147 -5.75 11.98 8.42
C PRO A 147 -5.00 10.65 8.32
N PHE A 148 -5.46 9.74 7.47
CA PHE A 148 -4.77 8.47 7.25
C PHE A 148 -3.40 8.72 6.59
N MET A 149 -3.35 9.54 5.54
CA MET A 149 -2.09 9.93 4.91
C MET A 149 -1.15 10.67 5.86
N ALA A 150 -1.68 11.54 6.73
CA ALA A 150 -0.90 12.23 7.76
C ALA A 150 -0.25 11.26 8.74
N LEU A 151 -0.97 10.20 9.15
CA LEU A 151 -0.43 9.15 9.99
C LEU A 151 0.71 8.40 9.30
N VAL A 152 0.54 8.05 8.02
CA VAL A 152 1.60 7.39 7.23
C VAL A 152 2.84 8.28 7.10
N LEU A 153 2.67 9.57 6.83
CA LEU A 153 3.77 10.53 6.76
C LEU A 153 4.44 10.75 8.11
N LEU A 154 3.68 10.78 9.20
CA LEU A 154 4.22 10.85 10.55
C LEU A 154 5.15 9.65 10.82
N VAL A 155 4.69 8.43 10.51
CA VAL A 155 5.52 7.22 10.60
C VAL A 155 6.80 7.37 9.77
N ALA A 156 6.69 7.82 8.52
CA ALA A 156 7.83 8.01 7.63
C ALA A 156 8.84 9.04 8.18
N HIS A 157 8.40 10.15 8.77
CA HIS A 157 9.30 11.14 9.38
C HIS A 157 10.06 10.57 10.59
N HIS A 158 9.39 9.81 11.45
CA HIS A 158 10.06 9.18 12.59
C HIS A 158 11.13 8.16 12.14
N LEU A 159 10.84 7.39 11.09
CA LEU A 159 11.79 6.42 10.52
C LEU A 159 12.97 7.10 9.84
N ALA A 160 12.74 8.17 9.06
CA ALA A 160 13.79 8.93 8.40
C ALA A 160 14.68 9.68 9.41
N GLY A 161 14.10 10.25 10.47
CA GLY A 161 14.83 10.98 11.52
C GLY A 161 15.63 10.09 12.47
N GLY A 162 15.14 8.86 12.73
CA GLY A 162 15.81 7.89 13.61
C GLY A 162 17.13 7.35 13.08
N GLY A 163 17.39 7.46 11.76
CA GLY A 163 18.65 7.03 11.13
C GLY A 163 19.84 7.96 11.36
N GLY A 164 19.63 9.13 11.99
CA GLY A 164 20.64 10.20 12.17
C GLY A 164 21.58 10.03 13.37
N GLY A 165 21.63 8.87 14.01
CA GLY A 165 22.57 8.55 15.08
C GLY A 165 23.98 8.24 14.57
N GLY A 166 24.63 9.17 13.87
CA GLY A 166 26.04 9.04 13.51
C GLY A 166 26.48 9.82 12.27
N GLY A 167 27.02 11.02 12.47
CA GLY A 167 27.87 11.68 11.47
C GLY A 167 27.45 13.09 11.10
N ALA A 168 27.84 14.07 11.92
CA ALA A 168 28.06 15.42 11.43
C ALA A 168 29.19 15.38 10.38
N GLY A 169 28.92 15.80 9.14
CA GLY A 169 29.99 16.04 8.16
C GLY A 169 29.57 16.05 6.69
N GLN A 170 29.53 17.27 6.12
CA GLN A 170 29.75 17.61 4.70
C GLN A 170 28.67 17.14 3.70
N SER A 171 27.82 18.03 3.18
CA SER A 171 28.11 19.05 2.16
C SER A 171 28.92 18.54 0.96
N GLY A 172 28.22 18.32 -0.15
CA GLY A 172 28.77 18.36 -1.50
C GLY A 172 28.72 17.04 -2.27
N ARG A 173 27.73 16.91 -3.18
CA ARG A 173 27.96 16.73 -4.64
C ARG A 173 26.71 16.27 -5.37
N MET A 174 26.39 17.00 -6.44
CA MET A 174 25.74 16.46 -7.64
C MET A 174 26.44 15.15 -8.06
N GLN A 175 25.72 14.03 -8.01
CA GLN A 175 26.07 12.83 -8.77
C GLN A 175 24.82 12.27 -9.47
N THR A 176 24.82 12.48 -10.78
CA THR A 176 24.26 11.63 -11.85
C THR A 176 23.18 10.62 -11.48
N ARG A 177 21.96 10.96 -11.88
CA ARG A 177 20.67 10.26 -11.73
C ARG A 177 20.54 8.97 -12.55
N ALA A 178 21.63 8.29 -12.95
CA ALA A 178 21.60 7.21 -13.94
C ALA A 178 22.13 5.84 -13.48
N MET A 179 22.50 5.65 -12.21
CA MET A 179 23.00 4.35 -11.71
C MET A 179 22.48 3.95 -10.32
N LYS A 180 21.30 4.45 -9.89
CA LYS A 180 20.67 4.04 -8.61
C LYS A 180 19.85 2.73 -8.71
N ALA A 181 19.79 2.09 -9.88
CA ALA A 181 19.01 0.87 -10.09
C ALA A 181 19.82 -0.44 -9.98
N THR A 182 21.14 -0.36 -9.83
CA THR A 182 22.05 -1.50 -10.01
C THR A 182 22.73 -1.88 -8.70
N ALA A 183 21.94 -2.22 -7.69
CA ALA A 183 22.29 -3.09 -6.55
C ALA A 183 21.23 -2.96 -5.45
N ARG A 184 19.98 -3.38 -5.71
CA ARG A 184 19.12 -3.84 -4.61
C ARG A 184 19.68 -5.19 -4.18
N ARG A 185 20.75 -5.14 -3.37
CA ARG A 185 21.12 -6.25 -2.49
C ARG A 185 19.84 -6.75 -1.83
N THR A 186 19.72 -8.05 -1.69
CA THR A 186 18.80 -8.77 -0.78
C THR A 186 19.06 -8.43 0.69
N SER A 187 19.51 -7.21 0.99
CA SER A 187 19.64 -6.68 2.34
C SER A 187 18.28 -6.25 2.85
N CYS A 188 18.08 -6.41 4.16
CA CYS A 188 17.07 -5.80 5.02
C CYS A 188 17.03 -4.27 4.90
N ALA A 189 16.70 -3.77 3.71
CA ALA A 189 16.63 -2.36 3.43
C ALA A 189 15.29 -1.87 3.97
N LYS A 190 15.35 -1.24 5.15
CA LYS A 190 14.26 -0.45 5.70
C LYS A 190 13.76 0.52 4.63
N ARG A 191 12.45 0.74 4.58
CA ARG A 191 11.76 1.52 3.55
C ARG A 191 10.90 2.59 4.20
N LEU A 192 10.51 3.57 3.40
CA LEU A 192 9.42 4.49 3.74
C LEU A 192 8.17 4.03 3.01
N LEU A 193 7.05 3.96 3.72
CA LEU A 193 5.73 3.91 3.09
C LEU A 193 5.25 5.35 2.91
N LEU A 194 5.11 5.78 1.65
CA LEU A 194 4.67 7.15 1.33
C LEU A 194 3.36 7.11 0.55
N PRO A 195 2.36 7.93 0.93
CA PRO A 195 1.09 7.96 0.23
C PRO A 195 1.19 8.79 -1.07
N PHE A 196 0.40 8.44 -2.06
CA PHE A 196 0.28 9.25 -3.28
C PHE A 196 -0.50 10.54 -3.02
N ALA A 197 -0.11 11.64 -3.68
CA ALA A 197 -0.77 12.94 -3.55
C ALA A 197 -2.19 12.96 -4.13
N ARG A 198 -2.42 12.13 -5.14
CA ARG A 198 -3.74 11.97 -5.76
C ARG A 198 -4.49 10.87 -5.03
N THR A 199 -5.73 11.16 -4.63
CA THR A 199 -6.73 10.16 -4.26
C THR A 199 -7.58 9.83 -5.48
N ASP A 200 -8.44 8.83 -5.39
CA ASP A 200 -9.42 8.51 -6.43
C ASP A 200 -8.75 8.14 -7.78
N ILE A 201 -7.69 7.33 -7.69
CA ILE A 201 -6.83 6.98 -8.82
C ILE A 201 -7.43 5.80 -9.56
N LYS A 202 -7.65 5.99 -10.86
CA LYS A 202 -8.05 4.91 -11.75
C LYS A 202 -6.81 4.12 -12.21
N PRO A 203 -6.70 2.80 -11.94
CA PRO A 203 -5.65 1.98 -12.52
C PRO A 203 -5.77 1.96 -14.05
N ASP A 204 -4.63 1.85 -14.75
CA ASP A 204 -4.62 1.70 -16.21
C ASP A 204 -5.39 0.43 -16.61
N GLY A 205 -6.47 0.60 -17.37
CA GLY A 205 -7.33 -0.50 -17.81
C GLY A 205 -8.42 -0.92 -16.82
N ALA A 206 -8.59 -0.22 -15.70
CA ALA A 206 -9.71 -0.41 -14.78
C ALA A 206 -11.04 0.15 -15.33
N ASP A 207 -12.17 -0.26 -14.73
CA ASP A 207 -13.51 0.25 -15.05
C ASP A 207 -13.60 1.76 -14.75
N GLU A 208 -14.51 2.48 -15.41
CA GLU A 208 -14.86 3.88 -15.08
C GLU A 208 -15.33 4.07 -13.63
N LYS A 209 -15.87 3.00 -13.03
CA LYS A 209 -16.40 3.02 -11.66
C LYS A 209 -15.37 2.63 -10.60
N GLN A 210 -14.22 2.11 -10.98
CA GLN A 210 -13.19 1.63 -10.05
C GLN A 210 -12.09 2.69 -9.90
N ARG A 211 -11.99 3.23 -8.69
CA ARG A 211 -10.97 4.17 -8.29
C ARG A 211 -10.42 3.80 -6.92
N MET A 212 -9.10 3.70 -6.82
CA MET A 212 -8.40 3.43 -5.57
C MET A 212 -8.38 4.71 -4.75
N ASP A 213 -8.83 4.64 -3.51
CA ASP A 213 -8.92 5.79 -2.63
C ASP A 213 -7.55 6.29 -2.20
N VAL A 214 -6.74 5.40 -1.61
CA VAL A 214 -5.37 5.70 -1.16
C VAL A 214 -4.44 4.57 -1.56
N LEU A 215 -3.33 4.94 -2.21
CA LEU A 215 -2.24 4.03 -2.50
C LEU A 215 -1.03 4.36 -1.63
N LEU A 216 -0.29 3.33 -1.24
CA LEU A 216 1.00 3.45 -0.56
C LEU A 216 2.12 2.98 -1.47
N GLN A 217 3.20 3.74 -1.56
CA GLN A 217 4.42 3.40 -2.28
C GLN A 217 5.54 3.04 -1.32
N SER A 218 6.35 2.04 -1.70
CA SER A 218 7.61 1.74 -1.02
C SER A 218 8.74 2.60 -1.58
N CYS A 219 9.27 3.51 -0.76
CA CYS A 219 10.39 4.40 -1.09
C CYS A 219 11.64 4.01 -0.28
N ALA A 220 12.80 4.48 -0.70
CA ALA A 220 14.05 4.27 0.04
C ALA A 220 14.06 5.13 1.32
N LEU A 221 14.82 4.72 2.34
CA LEU A 221 14.90 5.46 3.60
C LEU A 221 15.53 6.86 3.45
N ASP A 222 16.34 7.07 2.41
CA ASP A 222 16.96 8.36 2.06
C ASP A 222 16.08 9.25 1.18
N ASP A 223 14.90 8.77 0.74
CA ASP A 223 13.98 9.58 -0.05
C ASP A 223 13.31 10.66 0.81
N ALA A 224 12.97 11.78 0.18
CA ALA A 224 12.25 12.86 0.85
C ALA A 224 10.86 12.39 1.29
N VAL A 225 10.55 12.58 2.57
CA VAL A 225 9.22 12.30 3.13
C VAL A 225 8.25 13.35 2.63
N ARG A 226 7.45 12.99 1.62
CA ARG A 226 6.40 13.84 1.03
C ARG A 226 5.36 12.97 0.33
N LEU A 227 4.24 13.58 -0.05
CA LEU A 227 3.26 12.95 -0.93
C LEU A 227 3.91 12.61 -2.28
N GLN A 228 3.64 11.41 -2.80
CA GLN A 228 4.27 10.95 -4.04
C GLN A 228 3.50 11.41 -5.27
N ASP A 229 4.25 11.93 -6.25
CA ASP A 229 3.74 12.37 -7.54
C ASP A 229 3.79 11.24 -8.58
N GLY A 230 2.68 11.01 -9.26
CA GLY A 230 2.56 10.02 -10.34
C GLY A 230 2.20 8.62 -9.84
N THR A 231 1.54 7.80 -10.66
CA THR A 231 0.95 6.53 -10.21
C THR A 231 1.32 5.40 -11.15
N ARG A 232 2.53 4.88 -11.03
CA ARG A 232 2.83 3.61 -11.70
C ARG A 232 2.40 2.49 -10.75
N VAL A 233 1.44 1.68 -11.20
CA VAL A 233 0.95 0.51 -10.43
C VAL A 233 2.10 -0.44 -10.03
N HIS A 234 3.20 -0.44 -10.77
CA HIS A 234 4.45 -1.12 -10.45
C HIS A 234 5.05 -0.73 -9.09
N ASP A 235 4.83 0.50 -8.62
CA ASP A 235 5.40 1.02 -7.38
C ASP A 235 4.47 0.84 -6.16
N VAL A 236 3.25 0.36 -6.38
CA VAL A 236 2.25 0.20 -5.32
C VAL A 236 2.68 -0.88 -4.34
N PHE A 237 2.86 -0.49 -3.09
CA PHE A 237 3.12 -1.41 -1.99
C PHE A 237 1.82 -2.00 -1.44
N ALA A 238 0.85 -1.14 -1.14
CA ALA A 238 -0.43 -1.51 -0.59
C ALA A 238 -1.54 -0.59 -1.10
N ASP A 239 -2.75 -1.13 -1.20
CA ASP A 239 -3.96 -0.43 -1.57
C ASP A 239 -4.90 -0.27 -0.37
N VAL A 240 -5.50 0.91 -0.22
CA VAL A 240 -6.32 1.26 0.94
C VAL A 240 -7.63 1.85 0.47
N GLU A 241 -8.72 1.15 0.77
CA GLU A 241 -10.07 1.53 0.38
C GLU A 241 -10.82 2.15 1.56
N LEU A 242 -11.38 3.35 1.32
CA LEU A 242 -12.07 4.17 2.31
C LEU A 242 -13.58 4.02 2.12
N LYS A 243 -14.29 3.71 3.20
CA LYS A 243 -15.75 3.81 3.25
C LYS A 243 -16.17 4.58 4.47
N PHE A 244 -17.15 5.47 4.31
CA PHE A 244 -17.67 6.19 5.47
C PHE A 244 -18.62 5.31 6.30
N ASN A 245 -19.35 4.39 5.67
CA ASN A 245 -20.31 3.54 6.36
C ASN A 245 -19.70 2.18 6.70
N PRO A 246 -19.70 1.75 7.97
CA PRO A 246 -19.24 0.41 8.35
C PRO A 246 -19.97 -0.73 7.63
N LYS A 247 -21.21 -0.50 7.17
CA LYS A 247 -21.96 -1.48 6.38
C LYS A 247 -21.40 -1.69 4.97
N GLU A 248 -20.52 -0.82 4.50
CA GLU A 248 -19.87 -0.90 3.19
C GLU A 248 -18.50 -1.59 3.27
N ARG A 249 -18.14 -2.14 4.43
CA ARG A 249 -16.87 -2.87 4.62
C ARG A 249 -16.65 -3.95 3.57
N ASP A 250 -17.66 -4.76 3.29
CA ASP A 250 -17.54 -5.85 2.32
C ASP A 250 -17.36 -5.28 0.89
N ASN A 251 -17.98 -4.13 0.59
CA ASN A 251 -17.73 -3.42 -0.66
C ASN A 251 -16.30 -2.86 -0.72
N ALA A 252 -15.77 -2.38 0.41
CA ALA A 252 -14.38 -1.94 0.49
C ALA A 252 -13.43 -3.11 0.18
N LEU A 253 -13.69 -4.26 0.79
CA LEU A 253 -12.87 -5.45 0.61
C LEU A 253 -12.94 -5.98 -0.82
N LEU A 254 -14.13 -6.00 -1.44
CA LEU A 254 -14.26 -6.37 -2.86
C LEU A 254 -13.41 -5.49 -3.78
N GLN A 255 -13.35 -4.19 -3.49
CA GLN A 255 -12.51 -3.28 -4.28
C GLN A 255 -11.02 -3.57 -4.08
N VAL A 256 -10.57 -3.77 -2.84
CA VAL A 256 -9.19 -4.18 -2.55
C VAL A 256 -8.82 -5.49 -3.27
N ILE A 257 -9.73 -6.48 -3.30
CA ILE A 257 -9.56 -7.74 -4.05
C ILE A 257 -9.38 -7.48 -5.54
N ASP A 258 -10.23 -6.64 -6.13
CA ASP A 258 -10.15 -6.29 -7.55
C ASP A 258 -8.84 -5.55 -7.90
N TYR A 259 -8.34 -4.69 -7.02
CA TYR A 259 -7.10 -3.95 -7.24
C TYR A 259 -5.85 -4.80 -7.06
N ALA A 260 -5.84 -5.75 -6.11
CA ALA A 260 -4.72 -6.66 -5.95
C ALA A 260 -4.41 -7.42 -7.25
N ARG A 261 -5.43 -7.74 -8.07
CA ARG A 261 -5.23 -8.34 -9.40
C ARG A 261 -4.38 -7.45 -10.30
N HIS A 262 -4.64 -6.14 -10.32
CA HIS A 262 -3.86 -5.19 -11.10
C HIS A 262 -2.41 -5.14 -10.61
N VAL A 263 -2.19 -5.19 -9.28
CA VAL A 263 -0.85 -5.30 -8.69
C VAL A 263 -0.16 -6.57 -9.18
N TYR A 264 -0.78 -7.75 -9.08
CA TYR A 264 -0.21 -9.01 -9.57
C TYR A 264 0.13 -8.99 -11.06
N THR A 265 -0.68 -8.32 -11.89
CA THR A 265 -0.37 -8.23 -13.34
C THR A 265 0.84 -7.36 -13.66
N LYS A 266 1.29 -6.53 -12.72
CA LYS A 266 2.38 -5.56 -12.91
C LYS A 266 3.60 -5.84 -12.04
N GLN A 267 3.44 -6.59 -10.95
CA GLN A 267 4.47 -6.98 -10.00
C GLN A 267 4.53 -8.51 -9.93
N TYR A 268 5.19 -9.10 -10.93
CA TYR A 268 5.27 -10.56 -11.10
C TYR A 268 6.07 -11.27 -10.01
N ASP A 269 6.81 -10.51 -9.21
CA ASP A 269 7.57 -10.96 -8.04
C ASP A 269 6.75 -10.92 -6.75
N ARG A 270 5.41 -10.81 -6.81
CA ARG A 270 4.55 -10.86 -5.63
C ARG A 270 4.04 -12.28 -5.35
N ARG A 271 4.32 -12.77 -4.15
CA ARG A 271 3.71 -13.96 -3.52
C ARG A 271 2.38 -13.62 -2.86
N TYR A 272 2.25 -12.39 -2.36
CA TYR A 272 1.01 -11.82 -1.85
C TYR A 272 1.03 -10.29 -1.89
N VAL A 273 -0.17 -9.70 -1.85
CA VAL A 273 -0.38 -8.25 -1.87
C VAL A 273 -0.96 -7.80 -0.53
N TRP A 274 -0.48 -6.67 -0.03
CA TRP A 274 -1.06 -6.01 1.14
C TRP A 274 -2.18 -5.06 0.70
N GLY A 275 -3.25 -5.02 1.48
CA GLY A 275 -4.28 -4.01 1.37
C GLY A 275 -4.84 -3.62 2.73
N ALA A 276 -5.71 -2.63 2.76
CA ALA A 276 -6.49 -2.32 3.95
C ALA A 276 -7.87 -1.78 3.59
N THR A 277 -8.85 -2.07 4.44
CA THR A 277 -10.15 -1.41 4.42
C THR A 277 -10.25 -0.46 5.60
N LEU A 278 -10.79 0.73 5.37
CA LEU A 278 -10.92 1.76 6.39
C LEU A 278 -12.38 2.24 6.41
N CYS A 279 -13.07 1.95 7.51
CA CYS A 279 -14.51 2.15 7.67
C CYS A 279 -14.80 2.96 8.94
N LEU A 280 -15.14 4.25 8.81
CA LEU A 280 -15.49 5.15 9.93
C LEU A 280 -14.51 5.15 11.13
N GLY A 281 -13.23 4.86 10.88
CA GLY A 281 -12.20 4.78 11.94
C GLY A 281 -11.79 3.36 12.35
N GLU A 282 -12.47 2.32 11.87
CA GLU A 282 -11.97 0.96 11.94
C GLU A 282 -11.08 0.67 10.73
N VAL A 283 -9.87 0.21 10.98
CA VAL A 283 -8.96 -0.27 9.93
C VAL A 283 -8.84 -1.78 10.03
N ARG A 284 -8.86 -2.47 8.89
CA ARG A 284 -8.51 -3.89 8.79
C ARG A 284 -7.45 -4.04 7.74
N ALA A 285 -6.36 -4.72 8.08
CA ALA A 285 -5.33 -5.10 7.13
C ALA A 285 -5.78 -6.37 6.39
N CYS A 286 -5.40 -6.47 5.12
CA CYS A 286 -5.71 -7.59 4.26
C CYS A 286 -4.43 -8.11 3.64
N VAL A 287 -4.29 -9.43 3.61
CA VAL A 287 -3.24 -10.14 2.87
C VAL A 287 -3.95 -10.94 1.79
N LEU A 288 -3.74 -10.53 0.55
CA LEU A 288 -4.36 -11.12 -0.63
C LEU A 288 -3.38 -12.11 -1.22
N LEU A 289 -3.63 -13.40 -1.00
CA LEU A 289 -2.91 -14.51 -1.58
C LEU A 289 -3.43 -14.76 -3.02
N HIS A 290 -2.90 -15.77 -3.70
CA HIS A 290 -3.38 -16.15 -5.03
C HIS A 290 -4.75 -16.85 -5.00
N ASP A 291 -5.10 -17.48 -3.88
CA ASP A 291 -6.25 -18.36 -3.71
C ASP A 291 -7.10 -18.04 -2.46
N ALA A 292 -6.69 -17.06 -1.65
CA ALA A 292 -7.38 -16.72 -0.41
C ALA A 292 -7.14 -15.26 0.00
N VAL A 293 -8.05 -14.74 0.83
CA VAL A 293 -7.94 -13.41 1.43
C VAL A 293 -7.97 -13.55 2.95
N LEU A 294 -6.92 -13.08 3.60
CA LEU A 294 -6.84 -13.06 5.06
C LEU A 294 -7.06 -11.64 5.56
N VAL A 295 -8.01 -11.44 6.47
CA VAL A 295 -8.38 -10.13 7.00
C VAL A 295 -8.10 -10.09 8.49
N SER A 296 -7.34 -9.09 8.95
CA SER A 296 -7.04 -8.89 10.36
C SER A 296 -8.29 -8.58 11.18
N PRO A 297 -8.23 -8.72 12.52
CA PRO A 297 -9.18 -8.06 13.41
C PRO A 297 -9.27 -6.55 13.16
N ALA A 298 -10.39 -5.95 13.55
CA ALA A 298 -10.57 -4.49 13.45
C ALA A 298 -9.63 -3.75 14.42
N MET A 299 -8.91 -2.77 13.89
CA MET A 299 -8.13 -1.79 14.62
C MET A 299 -8.97 -0.51 14.74
N ASP A 300 -9.61 -0.30 15.89
CA ASP A 300 -10.44 0.89 16.16
C ASP A 300 -9.56 2.09 16.52
N PHE A 301 -9.42 3.04 15.60
CA PHE A 301 -8.61 4.24 15.79
C PHE A 301 -9.14 5.17 16.90
N ALA A 302 -10.41 5.03 17.30
CA ALA A 302 -10.94 5.78 18.43
C ALA A 302 -10.37 5.29 19.78
N GLN A 303 -9.84 4.07 19.83
CA GLN A 303 -9.22 3.43 21.00
C GLN A 303 -7.70 3.50 20.94
N ALA A 304 -7.06 3.70 22.09
CA ALA A 304 -5.59 3.77 22.16
C ALA A 304 -4.92 2.49 21.64
N THR A 305 -5.48 1.34 22.00
CA THR A 305 -5.02 0.02 21.55
C THR A 305 -5.11 -0.14 20.03
N GLY A 306 -6.22 0.28 19.41
CA GLY A 306 -6.36 0.21 17.95
C GLY A 306 -5.44 1.19 17.22
N ARG A 307 -5.18 2.39 17.79
CA ARG A 307 -4.16 3.30 17.26
C ARG A 307 -2.77 2.70 17.30
N GLU A 308 -2.39 2.10 18.44
CA GLU A 308 -1.10 1.44 18.59
C GLU A 308 -0.93 0.29 17.59
N GLN A 309 -1.96 -0.54 17.41
CA GLN A 309 -1.94 -1.62 16.42
C GLN A 309 -1.73 -1.11 14.99
N LEU A 310 -2.42 -0.04 14.60
CA LEU A 310 -2.26 0.55 13.26
C LEU A 310 -0.88 1.18 13.07
N VAL A 311 -0.41 1.96 14.05
CA VAL A 311 0.94 2.55 14.03
C VAL A 311 1.99 1.45 13.93
N ARG A 312 1.84 0.39 14.73
CA ARG A 312 2.71 -0.76 14.70
C ARG A 312 2.75 -1.42 13.34
N LEU A 313 1.59 -1.72 12.75
CA LEU A 313 1.53 -2.30 11.42
C LEU A 313 2.31 -1.45 10.40
N LEU A 314 2.12 -0.13 10.39
CA LEU A 314 2.82 0.76 9.44
C LEU A 314 4.35 0.78 9.67
N VAL A 315 4.79 0.79 10.92
CA VAL A 315 6.21 0.71 11.28
C VAL A 315 6.79 -0.64 10.89
N ASP A 316 6.11 -1.73 11.25
CA ASP A 316 6.50 -3.11 11.00
C ASP A 316 6.60 -3.39 9.49
N LEU A 317 5.63 -2.93 8.68
CA LEU A 317 5.70 -2.97 7.20
C LEU A 317 6.87 -2.15 6.62
N SER A 318 7.33 -1.12 7.34
CA SER A 318 8.46 -0.28 6.89
C SER A 318 9.82 -0.89 7.24
N VAL A 319 9.88 -1.68 8.30
CA VAL A 319 11.11 -2.29 8.83
C VAL A 319 11.32 -3.71 8.30
N CYS A 320 10.24 -4.44 8.01
CA CYS A 320 10.31 -5.81 7.53
C CYS A 320 11.08 -6.00 6.23
N ASP A 321 11.66 -7.19 6.09
CA ASP A 321 12.28 -7.64 4.85
C ASP A 321 11.27 -7.70 3.71
N ALA A 322 11.73 -7.35 2.51
CA ALA A 322 10.90 -7.42 1.30
C ALA A 322 10.25 -8.80 1.12
N ALA A 323 11.01 -9.86 1.41
CA ALA A 323 10.52 -11.23 1.35
C ALA A 323 9.36 -11.47 2.33
N GLN A 324 9.48 -11.01 3.58
CA GLN A 324 8.40 -11.08 4.58
C GLN A 324 7.16 -10.26 4.20
N LEU A 325 7.27 -9.36 3.23
CA LEU A 325 6.18 -8.51 2.76
C LEU A 325 5.62 -8.97 1.41
N GLY A 326 5.86 -10.24 1.07
CA GLY A 326 5.26 -10.88 -0.09
C GLY A 326 6.03 -10.65 -1.39
N LEU A 327 7.25 -10.12 -1.36
CA LEU A 327 8.13 -10.16 -2.53
C LEU A 327 8.84 -11.52 -2.62
N ASP A 328 9.01 -12.02 -3.84
CA ASP A 328 9.77 -13.22 -4.15
C ASP A 328 11.21 -12.80 -4.46
N PRO A 329 12.20 -13.13 -3.61
CA PRO A 329 13.59 -12.74 -3.84
C PRO A 329 14.22 -13.43 -5.06
N THR A 330 13.59 -14.49 -5.59
CA THR A 330 14.05 -15.30 -6.73
C THR A 330 13.61 -14.72 -8.08
N VAL A 331 12.57 -13.87 -8.09
CA VAL A 331 12.04 -13.26 -9.31
C VAL A 331 12.49 -11.80 -9.38
N ARG A 332 13.18 -11.42 -10.46
CA ARG A 332 13.65 -10.04 -10.64
C ARG A 332 13.44 -9.56 -12.07
N SER A 333 13.01 -8.31 -12.24
CA SER A 333 13.00 -7.69 -13.56
C SER A 333 14.42 -7.40 -14.04
N ILE A 334 14.70 -7.75 -15.31
CA ILE A 334 15.94 -7.35 -15.97
C ILE A 334 15.77 -5.88 -16.41
N LEU A 335 16.54 -4.98 -15.81
CA LEU A 335 16.49 -3.53 -16.02
C LEU A 335 16.35 -3.15 -17.51
N GLY A 336 15.35 -2.30 -17.80
CA GLY A 336 15.10 -1.80 -19.16
C GLY A 336 14.44 -2.81 -20.09
N SER A 337 13.97 -3.95 -19.58
CA SER A 337 13.24 -4.95 -20.35
C SER A 337 11.99 -5.43 -19.63
N THR A 338 11.07 -6.04 -20.38
CA THR A 338 9.93 -6.78 -19.82
C THR A 338 10.31 -8.22 -19.43
N ASN A 339 11.60 -8.58 -19.54
CA ASN A 339 12.06 -9.92 -19.23
C ASN A 339 12.28 -10.08 -17.72
N LEU A 340 11.92 -11.26 -17.21
CA LEU A 340 12.12 -11.66 -15.82
C LEU A 340 13.31 -12.62 -15.75
N LEU A 341 14.17 -12.39 -14.77
CA LEU A 341 15.16 -13.36 -14.30
C LEU A 341 14.53 -14.13 -13.15
N VAL A 342 14.48 -15.45 -13.30
CA VAL A 342 14.05 -16.37 -12.23
C VAL A 342 15.29 -17.16 -11.81
N GLU A 343 15.76 -16.89 -10.59
CA GLU A 343 16.85 -17.64 -9.96
C GLU A 343 16.27 -18.95 -9.41
N CYS A 344 16.30 -20.02 -10.21
CA CYS A 344 15.95 -21.35 -9.72
C CYS A 344 17.07 -21.86 -8.82
N PHE A 345 16.84 -21.90 -7.51
CA PHE A 345 17.72 -22.64 -6.61
C PHE A 345 17.45 -24.14 -6.82
N ASN A 346 18.46 -24.87 -7.29
CA ASN A 346 18.44 -26.32 -7.25
C ASN A 346 18.69 -26.73 -5.79
N ASP A 347 17.63 -26.67 -4.98
CA ASP A 347 17.65 -27.26 -3.65
C ASP A 347 17.59 -28.79 -3.83
N TYR A 348 18.77 -29.41 -3.84
CA TYR A 348 18.96 -30.87 -3.79
C TYR A 348 18.96 -31.37 -2.34
#